data_AF-A0A5C4MF75-F1
#
_entry.id   AF-A0A5C4MF75-F1
#
_cell.length_a   1.000
_cell.length_b   1.000
_cell.length_c   1.000
_cell.angle_alpha   90.00
_cell.angle_beta   90.00
_cell.angle_gamma   90.00
#
_symmetry.space_group_name_H-M   'P 1'
#
loop_
_entity.id
_entity.type
_entity.pdbx_description
1 polymer ?
#
loop_
_entity_poly.entity_id
_entity_poly.type
_entity_poly.pdbx_seq_one_letter_code
_entity_poly.pdbx_strand_id
1 'polypeptide(L)'
;MDFALDARTQELRETLLAFMDEHVYPAEAAFHADIEANPDRWGPPPMIEGLKEEARKQGLWNLFLPGKEGAGLTNLQYAPLAEITGRSPAIAPVALNCAAPDTGNMEVLHDFGTDEQK
;
A
#
# COMPACT_ATOMS: atom_id res chain seq x y z
N MET A 1 -20.55 -23.12 5.15
CA MET A 1 -19.74 -21.93 5.44
C MET A 1 -19.14 -21.49 4.14
N ASP A 2 -19.34 -20.24 3.74
CA ASP A 2 -18.79 -19.70 2.51
C ASP A 2 -17.49 -18.95 2.83
N PHE A 3 -16.42 -19.28 2.10
CA PHE A 3 -15.07 -18.73 2.27
C PHE A 3 -14.60 -17.97 1.03
N ALA A 4 -15.46 -17.83 0.02
CA ALA A 4 -15.13 -17.08 -1.18
C ALA A 4 -14.96 -15.59 -0.84
N LEU A 5 -14.03 -14.94 -1.53
CA LEU A 5 -13.91 -13.49 -1.52
C LEU A 5 -15.07 -12.88 -2.31
N ASP A 6 -15.56 -11.72 -1.87
CA ASP A 6 -16.56 -10.99 -2.63
C ASP A 6 -16.00 -10.39 -3.94
N ALA A 7 -16.89 -9.97 -4.83
CA ALA A 7 -16.51 -9.44 -6.15
C ALA A 7 -15.54 -8.26 -6.05
N ARG A 8 -15.80 -7.33 -5.12
CA ARG A 8 -14.95 -6.15 -4.89
C ARG A 8 -13.53 -6.54 -4.49
N THR A 9 -13.39 -7.52 -3.61
CA THR A 9 -12.10 -8.01 -3.14
C THR A 9 -11.34 -8.72 -4.27
N GLN A 10 -12.03 -9.48 -5.11
CA GLN A 10 -11.41 -10.14 -6.27
C GLN A 10 -10.92 -9.10 -7.29
N GLU A 11 -11.71 -8.10 -7.62
CA GLU A 11 -11.33 -7.02 -8.55
C GLU A 11 -10.08 -6.26 -8.06
N LEU A 12 -10.06 -5.87 -6.78
CA LEU A 12 -8.90 -5.21 -6.17
C LEU A 12 -7.68 -6.12 -6.12
N ARG A 13 -7.88 -7.41 -5.84
CA ARG A 13 -6.82 -8.41 -5.82
C ARG A 13 -6.20 -8.61 -7.20
N GLU A 14 -7.00 -8.71 -8.25
CA GLU A 14 -6.53 -8.80 -9.63
C GLU A 14 -5.74 -7.56 -10.03
N THR A 15 -6.29 -6.37 -9.76
CA THR A 15 -5.61 -5.09 -10.01
C THR A 15 -4.28 -5.01 -9.26
N LEU A 16 -4.27 -5.39 -7.99
CA LEU A 16 -3.05 -5.38 -7.17
C LEU A 16 -2.01 -6.39 -7.68
N LEU A 17 -2.42 -7.60 -8.07
CA LEU A 17 -1.50 -8.59 -8.63
C LEU A 17 -0.85 -8.08 -9.92
N ALA A 18 -1.63 -7.48 -10.82
CA ALA A 18 -1.09 -6.85 -12.02
C ALA A 18 -0.11 -5.72 -11.67
N PHE A 19 -0.47 -4.85 -10.71
CA PHE A 19 0.43 -3.80 -10.23
C PHE A 19 1.74 -4.36 -9.67
N MET A 20 1.70 -5.47 -8.94
CA MET A 20 2.89 -6.13 -8.42
C MET A 20 3.79 -6.63 -9.56
N ASP A 21 3.22 -7.31 -10.55
CA ASP A 21 3.94 -7.90 -11.68
C ASP A 21 4.52 -6.84 -12.64
N GLU A 22 3.78 -5.77 -12.89
CA GLU A 22 4.14 -4.74 -13.87
C GLU A 22 5.03 -3.63 -13.29
N HIS A 23 4.91 -3.33 -11.99
CA HIS A 23 5.57 -2.16 -11.40
C HIS A 23 6.47 -2.51 -10.20
N VAL A 24 6.01 -3.35 -9.27
CA VAL A 24 6.75 -3.58 -8.00
C VAL A 24 7.92 -4.54 -8.21
N TYR A 25 7.66 -5.76 -8.68
CA TYR A 25 8.71 -6.78 -8.85
C TYR A 25 9.81 -6.32 -9.83
N PRO A 26 9.51 -5.66 -10.97
CA PRO A 26 10.56 -5.12 -11.83
C PRO A 26 11.42 -4.04 -11.16
N ALA A 27 10.89 -3.33 -10.16
CA ALA A 27 11.61 -2.27 -9.45
C ALA A 27 12.55 -2.81 -8.35
N GLU A 28 12.41 -4.06 -7.88
CA GLU A 28 13.14 -4.58 -6.73
C GLU A 28 14.66 -4.54 -6.91
N ALA A 29 15.17 -4.96 -8.06
CA ALA A 29 16.62 -4.97 -8.31
C ALA A 29 17.22 -3.54 -8.28
N ALA A 30 16.52 -2.57 -8.89
CA ALA A 30 16.96 -1.18 -8.89
C ALA A 30 16.84 -0.54 -7.49
N PHE A 31 15.78 -0.88 -6.75
CA PHE A 31 15.62 -0.47 -5.36
C PHE A 31 16.79 -0.97 -4.49
N HIS A 32 17.13 -2.26 -4.56
CA HIS A 32 18.23 -2.82 -3.79
C HIS A 32 19.58 -2.18 -4.16
N ALA A 33 19.85 -2.00 -5.45
CA ALA A 33 21.08 -1.34 -5.91
C ALA A 33 21.18 0.11 -5.40
N ASP A 34 20.07 0.86 -5.37
CA ASP A 34 20.06 2.22 -4.84
C ASP A 34 20.29 2.26 -3.32
N ILE A 35 19.70 1.34 -2.57
CA ILE A 35 19.93 1.21 -1.12
C ILE A 35 21.41 0.89 -0.83
N GLU A 36 22.00 -0.06 -1.56
CA GLU A 36 23.42 -0.42 -1.40
C GLU A 36 24.35 0.73 -1.77
N ALA A 37 24.03 1.48 -2.83
CA ALA A 37 24.82 2.63 -3.27
C ALA A 37 24.68 3.85 -2.34
N ASN A 38 23.62 3.91 -1.52
CA ASN A 38 23.30 5.05 -0.66
C ASN A 38 23.00 4.60 0.78
N PRO A 39 23.96 3.98 1.49
CA PRO A 39 23.72 3.38 2.80
C PRO A 39 23.32 4.39 3.89
N ASP A 40 23.68 5.67 3.73
CA ASP A 40 23.36 6.74 4.67
C ASP A 40 22.04 7.46 4.35
N ARG A 41 21.34 7.07 3.27
CA ARG A 41 20.08 7.71 2.89
C ARG A 41 19.00 7.38 3.92
N TRP A 42 18.40 8.43 4.48
CA TRP A 42 17.19 8.32 5.27
C TRP A 42 15.96 8.47 4.38
N GLY A 43 15.05 7.49 4.44
CA GLY A 43 13.81 7.46 3.66
C GLY A 43 13.88 6.63 2.36
N PRO A 44 12.75 6.46 1.66
CA PRO A 44 12.66 5.63 0.47
C PRO A 44 13.43 6.23 -0.73
N PRO A 45 13.88 5.40 -1.69
CA PRO A 45 14.44 5.88 -2.95
C PRO A 45 13.44 6.72 -3.77
N PRO A 46 13.89 7.73 -4.53
CA PRO A 46 13.02 8.58 -5.35
C PRO A 46 12.12 7.83 -6.33
N MET A 47 12.53 6.64 -6.79
CA MET A 47 11.72 5.81 -7.69
C MET A 47 10.37 5.39 -7.09
N ILE A 48 10.26 5.35 -5.76
CA ILE A 48 9.01 5.01 -5.06
C ILE A 48 7.91 6.03 -5.36
N GLU A 49 8.24 7.30 -5.62
CA GLU A 49 7.24 8.32 -5.94
C GLU A 49 6.50 8.01 -7.25
N GLY A 50 7.20 7.48 -8.26
CA GLY A 50 6.56 7.01 -9.49
C GLY A 50 5.59 5.85 -9.25
N LEU A 51 5.93 4.93 -8.34
CA LEU A 51 5.05 3.84 -7.94
C LEU A 51 3.81 4.34 -7.19
N LYS A 52 3.96 5.35 -6.32
CA LYS A 52 2.83 5.98 -5.62
C LYS A 52 1.87 6.66 -6.59
N GLU A 53 2.39 7.37 -7.58
CA GLU A 53 1.57 8.00 -8.62
C GLU A 53 0.76 6.96 -9.39
N GLU A 54 1.39 5.85 -9.78
CA GLU A 54 0.71 4.79 -10.51
C GLU A 54 -0.33 4.06 -9.66
N ALA A 55 0.00 3.75 -8.40
CA ALA A 55 -0.94 3.15 -7.45
C ALA A 55 -2.18 4.03 -7.27
N ARG A 56 -2.03 5.36 -7.14
CA ARG A 56 -3.18 6.29 -7.06
C ARG A 56 -4.05 6.27 -8.31
N LYS A 57 -3.47 6.21 -9.51
CA LYS A 57 -4.24 6.13 -10.78
C LYS A 57 -5.10 4.87 -10.86
N GLN A 58 -4.59 3.77 -10.31
CA GLN A 58 -5.28 2.48 -10.28
C GLN A 58 -6.22 2.32 -9.08
N GLY A 59 -6.34 3.34 -8.22
CA GLY A 59 -7.18 3.27 -7.01
C GLY A 59 -6.59 2.42 -5.87
N LEU A 60 -5.30 2.07 -5.95
CA LEU A 60 -4.57 1.30 -4.94
C LEU A 60 -3.94 2.25 -3.90
N TRP A 61 -4.77 3.00 -3.16
CA TRP A 61 -4.30 4.01 -2.21
C TRP A 61 -5.09 3.98 -0.90
N ASN A 62 -4.40 4.06 0.25
CA ASN A 62 -5.01 4.00 1.59
C ASN A 62 -5.95 2.80 1.78
N LEU A 63 -5.57 1.64 1.23
CA LEU A 63 -6.42 0.43 1.22
C LEU A 63 -6.75 -0.08 2.63
N PHE A 64 -5.88 0.22 3.60
CA PHE A 64 -6.04 -0.16 5.01
C PHE A 64 -7.15 0.62 5.72
N LEU A 65 -7.43 1.85 5.31
CA LEU A 65 -8.27 2.78 6.08
C LEU A 65 -9.76 2.58 5.71
N PRO A 66 -10.64 2.29 6.68
CA PRO A 66 -12.07 2.17 6.44
C PRO A 66 -12.72 3.56 6.21
N GLY A 67 -14.00 3.56 5.83
CA GLY A 67 -14.75 4.78 5.59
C GLY A 67 -14.37 5.52 4.30
N LYS A 68 -14.88 6.75 4.18
CA LYS A 68 -14.78 7.61 2.97
C LYS A 68 -13.43 8.32 2.80
N GLU A 69 -12.63 8.36 3.86
CA GLU A 69 -11.30 8.99 3.88
C GLU A 69 -10.20 8.01 3.44
N GLY A 70 -10.51 6.71 3.43
CA GLY A 70 -9.70 5.64 2.85
C GLY A 70 -10.42 4.90 1.73
N ALA A 71 -10.05 3.64 1.53
CA ALA A 71 -10.68 2.78 0.54
C ALA A 71 -12.02 2.18 1.00
N GLY A 72 -12.38 2.30 2.28
CA GLY A 72 -13.66 1.81 2.79
C GLY A 72 -13.79 0.28 2.69
N LEU A 73 -12.68 -0.43 2.90
CA LEU A 73 -12.64 -1.89 2.95
C LEU A 73 -12.91 -2.37 4.38
N THR A 74 -13.54 -3.52 4.50
CA THR A 74 -13.56 -4.25 5.77
C THR A 74 -12.22 -4.97 5.98
N ASN A 75 -11.92 -5.37 7.22
CA ASN A 75 -10.73 -6.16 7.51
C ASN A 75 -10.65 -7.45 6.68
N LEU A 76 -11.79 -8.11 6.41
CA LEU A 76 -11.83 -9.33 5.61
C LEU A 76 -11.46 -9.07 4.13
N GLN A 77 -11.84 -7.90 3.61
CA GLN A 77 -11.51 -7.48 2.25
C GLN A 77 -10.04 -7.02 2.15
N TYR A 78 -9.52 -6.33 3.17
CA TYR A 78 -8.15 -5.81 3.16
C TYR A 78 -7.09 -6.90 3.43
N ALA A 79 -7.38 -7.88 4.28
CA ALA A 79 -6.43 -8.94 4.65
C ALA A 79 -5.72 -9.63 3.46
N PRO A 80 -6.42 -10.11 2.41
CA PRO A 80 -5.73 -10.72 1.26
C PRO A 80 -4.90 -9.72 0.45
N LEU A 81 -5.26 -8.43 0.46
CA LEU A 81 -4.47 -7.39 -0.22
C LEU A 81 -3.18 -7.12 0.57
N ALA A 82 -3.27 -7.03 1.90
CA ALA A 82 -2.11 -6.91 2.78
C ALA A 82 -1.14 -8.10 2.61
N GLU A 83 -1.66 -9.33 2.50
CA GLU A 83 -0.87 -10.52 2.22
C GLU A 83 -0.06 -10.38 0.91
N ILE A 84 -0.67 -9.85 -0.15
CA ILE A 84 -0.01 -9.63 -1.43
C ILE A 84 1.10 -8.58 -1.30
N THR A 85 0.82 -7.45 -0.64
CA THR A 85 1.85 -6.40 -0.44
C THR A 85 3.03 -6.90 0.40
N GLY A 86 2.79 -7.85 1.32
CA GLY A 86 3.82 -8.49 2.14
C GLY A 86 4.85 -9.29 1.34
N ARG A 87 4.60 -9.57 0.04
CA ARG A 87 5.57 -10.23 -0.84
C ARG A 87 6.75 -9.32 -1.21
N SER A 88 6.56 -8.00 -1.16
CA SER A 88 7.60 -6.99 -1.36
C SER A 88 7.51 -5.92 -0.27
N PRO A 89 7.89 -6.25 0.98
CA PRO A 89 7.54 -5.46 2.16
C PRO A 89 8.22 -4.08 2.21
N ALA A 90 9.34 -3.90 1.51
CA ALA A 90 10.05 -2.62 1.46
C ALA A 90 9.49 -1.64 0.41
N ILE A 91 8.72 -2.14 -0.55
CA ILE A 91 8.26 -1.36 -1.72
C ILE A 91 6.74 -1.26 -1.73
N ALA A 92 6.02 -2.38 -1.76
CA ALA A 92 4.59 -2.40 -2.03
C ALA A 92 3.77 -1.64 -0.98
N PRO A 93 3.94 -1.85 0.34
CA PRO A 93 3.20 -1.07 1.33
C PRO A 93 3.48 0.43 1.23
N VAL A 94 4.71 0.83 0.91
CA VAL A 94 5.09 2.26 0.76
C VAL A 94 4.48 2.86 -0.50
N ALA A 95 4.46 2.12 -1.61
CA ALA A 95 3.85 2.54 -2.87
C ALA A 95 2.33 2.75 -2.74
N LEU A 96 1.65 1.94 -1.92
CA LEU A 96 0.20 1.99 -1.72
C LEU A 96 -0.23 2.87 -0.52
N ASN A 97 0.72 3.54 0.14
CA ASN A 97 0.50 4.29 1.40
C ASN A 97 -0.11 3.46 2.53
N CYS A 98 0.31 2.20 2.63
CA CYS A 98 -0.15 1.19 3.58
C CYS A 98 1.01 0.67 4.47
N ALA A 99 2.11 1.41 4.59
CA ALA A 99 3.26 1.02 5.39
C ALA A 99 3.13 1.43 6.87
N ALA A 100 3.56 0.57 7.77
CA ALA A 100 3.82 0.94 9.15
C ALA A 100 5.09 1.82 9.25
N PRO A 101 5.18 2.76 10.20
CA PRO A 101 4.22 3.05 11.28
C PRO A 101 3.06 3.97 10.86
N ASP A 102 3.09 4.50 9.63
CA ASP A 102 2.20 5.58 9.21
C ASP A 102 0.72 5.19 9.21
N THR A 103 0.38 3.95 8.86
CA THR A 103 -1.01 3.47 8.93
C THR A 103 -1.61 3.60 10.33
N GLY A 104 -0.88 3.17 11.36
CA GLY A 104 -1.34 3.28 12.75
C GLY A 104 -1.43 4.74 13.21
N ASN A 105 -0.47 5.58 12.80
CA ASN A 105 -0.53 7.01 13.10
C ASN A 105 -1.75 7.69 12.42
N MET A 106 -2.02 7.33 11.16
CA MET A 106 -3.19 7.81 10.42
C MET A 106 -4.50 7.36 11.06
N GLU A 107 -4.59 6.11 11.52
CA GLU A 107 -5.76 5.61 12.28
C GLU A 107 -5.99 6.40 13.57
N VAL A 108 -4.93 6.68 14.33
CA VAL A 108 -5.03 7.47 15.57
C VAL A 108 -5.57 8.87 15.29
N LEU A 109 -5.08 9.55 14.25
CA LEU A 109 -5.56 10.88 13.88
C LEU A 109 -6.97 10.83 13.29
N HIS A 110 -7.31 9.82 12.50
CA HIS A 110 -8.65 9.63 11.95
C HIS A 110 -9.70 9.49 13.06
N ASP A 111 -9.44 8.64 14.04
CA ASP A 111 -10.40 8.31 15.11
C ASP A 111 -10.44 9.35 16.23
N PHE A 112 -9.30 9.97 16.55
CA PHE A 112 -9.17 10.80 17.76
C PHE A 112 -8.64 12.21 17.51
N GLY A 113 -8.18 12.53 16.31
CA GLY A 113 -7.69 13.86 15.96
C GLY A 113 -8.82 14.89 15.94
N THR A 114 -8.52 16.11 16.42
CA THR A 114 -9.40 17.26 16.20
C THR A 114 -9.41 17.66 14.72
N ASP A 115 -10.37 18.47 14.29
CA ASP A 115 -10.42 18.99 12.91
C ASP A 115 -9.16 19.79 12.53
N GLU A 116 -8.43 20.36 13.50
CA GLU A 116 -7.15 21.06 13.25
C GLU A 116 -5.96 20.09 13.13
N GLN A 117 -6.06 18.90 13.73
CA GLN A 117 -5.01 17.88 13.70
C GLN A 117 -5.10 16.93 12.50
N LYS A 118 -6.26 16.91 11.82
CA LYS A 118 -6.53 16.12 10.61
C LYS A 118 -6.09 16.88 9.36
#